data_AF-A0A6G2QFF8-F1
#
_entry.id   AF-A0A6G2QFF8-F1
#
_cell.length_a   1.000
_cell.length_b   1.000
_cell.length_c   1.000
_cell.angle_alpha   90.00
_cell.angle_beta   90.00
_cell.angle_gamma   90.00
#
_symmetry.space_group_name_H-M   'P 1'
#
loop_
_entity.id
_entity.type
_entity.pdbx_description
1 polymer ?
#
loop_
_entity_poly.entity_id
_entity_poly.type
_entity_poly.pdbx_seq_one_letter_code
_entity_poly.pdbx_strand_id
1 'polypeptide(L)'
;RALAPLRTDGPGAERHPRVSAPLPQSARLLDELGLARATPASLMARWADAADDTAALGGRVTAILGAGPRGPVTADLAADGPHLLVEGPSGSGRTELLRAVVASLAAAERPDRLGIVLVDGRGAPATGGGEGLRVCTDVPHVTTHLSANDPVRMREFAQSLSAELKRRAELLGRSDFAEWHTGRELSDRMVAQRTAASRAAGAGEHNGDLDTPPSSTLRLRPGADRRKTVAAPPLPRLVVVVDDLDALVSPALGSPGRPAAGSVMR
;
A
#
# COMPACT_ATOMS: atom_id res chain seq x y z
N ARG A 1 21.44 1.35 6.18
CA ARG A 1 22.10 1.77 7.45
C ARG A 1 21.45 0.98 8.58
N ALA A 2 22.17 0.65 9.65
CA ALA A 2 21.55 0.06 10.83
C ALA A 2 20.89 1.13 11.69
N LEU A 3 19.76 0.80 12.30
CA LEU A 3 18.96 1.73 13.09
C LEU A 3 18.79 1.20 14.52
N ALA A 4 18.93 2.09 15.50
CA ALA A 4 18.47 1.87 16.87
C ALA A 4 17.16 2.65 17.05
N PRO A 5 15.99 2.06 16.79
CA PRO A 5 14.73 2.77 16.87
C PRO A 5 14.48 3.27 18.29
N LEU A 6 14.30 4.58 18.42
CA LEU A 6 13.73 5.22 19.61
C LEU A 6 12.23 5.29 19.39
N ARG A 7 11.46 4.47 20.11
CA ARG A 7 10.01 4.62 20.18
C ARG A 7 9.70 5.61 21.30
N THR A 8 8.89 6.61 21.01
CA THR A 8 8.28 7.43 22.08
C THR A 8 7.34 6.51 22.84
N ASP A 9 7.50 6.43 24.17
CA ASP A 9 6.73 5.49 25.00
C ASP A 9 5.22 5.71 24.83
N GLY A 10 4.55 4.78 24.13
CA GLY A 10 3.10 4.63 24.18
C GLY A 10 2.68 3.83 25.42
N PRO A 11 1.43 3.96 25.90
CA PRO A 11 0.95 3.27 27.08
C PRO A 11 0.84 1.75 26.77
N GLY A 12 1.95 1.04 26.96
CA GLY A 12 2.07 -0.38 26.62
C GLY A 12 3.48 -0.84 26.21
N ALA A 13 4.47 0.05 26.15
CA ALA A 13 5.84 -0.34 25.80
C ALA A 13 6.45 -1.25 26.88
N GLU A 14 6.50 -2.55 26.63
CA GLU A 14 7.29 -3.50 27.41
C GLU A 14 8.75 -3.03 27.49
N ARG A 15 9.27 -2.86 28.71
CA ARG A 15 10.69 -2.52 28.94
C ARG A 15 11.56 -3.72 28.55
N HIS A 16 12.02 -3.72 27.30
CA HIS A 16 12.90 -4.76 26.80
C HIS A 16 14.34 -4.57 27.33
N PRO A 17 15.04 -5.65 27.73
CA PRO A 17 16.42 -5.57 28.18
C PRO A 17 17.31 -4.99 27.08
N ARG A 18 18.22 -4.09 27.47
CA ARG A 18 19.19 -3.47 26.54
C ARG A 18 20.15 -4.52 26.01
N VAL A 19 19.95 -4.95 24.77
CA VAL A 19 20.90 -5.82 24.06
C VAL A 19 21.99 -4.93 23.46
N SER A 20 23.22 -5.06 23.95
CA SER A 20 24.40 -4.44 23.36
C SER A 20 24.97 -5.37 22.29
N ALA A 21 24.34 -5.36 21.11
CA ALA A 21 24.91 -5.99 19.92
C ALA A 21 25.44 -4.89 18.99
N PRO A 22 26.66 -5.03 18.43
CA PRO A 22 27.18 -4.06 17.49
C PRO A 22 26.29 -4.02 16.24
N LEU A 23 25.80 -2.83 15.91
CA LEU A 23 25.02 -2.60 14.69
C LEU A 23 25.93 -2.65 13.45
N PRO A 24 25.48 -3.24 12.33
CA PRO A 24 26.30 -3.31 11.12
C PRO A 24 26.43 -1.92 10.47
N GLN A 25 27.58 -1.68 9.82
CA GLN A 25 27.86 -0.39 9.16
C GLN A 25 26.92 -0.12 7.98
N SER A 26 26.54 -1.17 7.25
CA SER A 26 25.54 -1.16 6.19
C SER A 26 24.56 -2.31 6.40
N ALA A 27 23.34 -2.14 5.89
CA ALA A 27 22.31 -3.17 5.90
C ALA A 27 21.73 -3.20 4.49
N ARG A 28 21.80 -4.37 3.85
CA ARG A 28 21.26 -4.58 2.51
C ARG A 28 19.81 -5.01 2.66
N LEU A 29 18.90 -4.29 2.00
CA LEU A 29 17.46 -4.55 2.11
C LEU A 29 17.09 -6.00 1.82
N LEU A 30 17.71 -6.62 0.81
CA LEU A 30 17.45 -8.02 0.48
C LEU A 30 17.82 -8.97 1.62
N ASP A 31 18.91 -8.70 2.33
CA ASP A 31 19.33 -9.53 3.46
C ASP A 31 18.33 -9.39 4.62
N GLU A 32 17.86 -8.17 4.90
CA GLU A 32 16.81 -7.92 5.92
C GLU A 32 15.45 -8.52 5.53
N LEU A 33 15.15 -8.58 4.23
CA LEU A 33 13.98 -9.29 3.73
C LEU A 33 14.15 -10.81 3.86
N GLY A 34 15.36 -11.35 3.96
CA GLY A 34 15.63 -12.78 3.86
C GLY A 34 15.60 -13.28 2.41
N LEU A 35 16.06 -12.46 1.47
CA LEU A 35 16.16 -12.75 0.05
C LEU A 35 17.62 -12.73 -0.41
N ALA A 36 18.08 -13.81 -1.06
CA ALA A 36 19.38 -13.78 -1.74
C ALA A 36 19.33 -12.84 -2.98
N ARG A 37 18.22 -12.90 -3.72
CA ARG A 37 17.93 -12.09 -4.92
C ARG A 37 16.42 -11.81 -5.00
N ALA A 38 16.05 -10.64 -5.52
CA ALA A 38 14.68 -10.32 -5.88
C ALA A 38 14.36 -10.90 -7.27
N THR A 39 13.91 -12.16 -7.31
CA THR A 39 13.40 -12.80 -8.54
C THR A 39 11.88 -12.72 -8.57
N PRO A 40 11.24 -12.77 -9.76
CA PRO A 40 9.78 -12.83 -9.86
C PRO A 40 9.17 -13.92 -8.97
N ALA A 41 9.75 -15.13 -8.96
CA ALA A 41 9.28 -16.23 -8.13
C ALA A 41 9.37 -15.92 -6.62
N SER A 42 10.47 -15.32 -6.17
CA SER A 42 10.63 -14.96 -4.76
C SER A 42 9.66 -13.87 -4.30
N LEU A 43 9.33 -12.91 -5.18
CA LEU A 43 8.37 -11.86 -4.89
C LEU A 43 6.93 -12.37 -4.95
N MET A 44 6.60 -13.21 -5.93
CA MET A 44 5.28 -13.85 -6.03
C MET A 44 4.97 -14.75 -4.84
N ALA A 45 5.95 -15.52 -4.35
CA ALA A 45 5.79 -16.31 -3.13
C ALA A 45 5.48 -15.42 -1.92
N ARG A 46 6.21 -14.31 -1.76
CA ARG A 46 5.94 -13.34 -0.68
C ARG A 46 4.56 -12.70 -0.79
N TRP A 47 4.12 -12.36 -2.00
CA TRP A 47 2.78 -11.81 -2.21
C TRP A 47 1.69 -12.84 -1.94
N ALA A 48 1.93 -14.13 -2.21
CA ALA A 48 1.02 -15.20 -1.83
C ALA A 48 0.93 -15.32 -0.31
N ASP A 49 2.07 -15.34 0.39
CA ASP A 49 2.12 -15.34 1.87
C ASP A 49 1.45 -14.11 2.48
N ALA A 50 1.48 -12.96 1.79
CA ALA A 50 0.78 -11.76 2.20
C ALA A 50 -0.73 -11.84 1.98
N ALA A 51 -1.18 -12.49 0.90
CA ALA A 51 -2.59 -12.66 0.60
C ALA A 51 -3.30 -13.61 1.58
N ASP A 52 -2.56 -14.59 2.13
CA ASP A 52 -3.08 -15.54 3.12
C ASP A 52 -3.18 -14.94 4.55
N ASP A 53 -2.65 -13.73 4.75
CA ASP A 53 -2.66 -13.05 6.04
C ASP A 53 -4.03 -12.43 6.37
N THR A 54 -4.79 -13.15 7.21
CA THR A 54 -6.11 -12.70 7.65
C THR A 54 -6.08 -11.47 8.56
N ALA A 55 -4.92 -11.09 9.11
CA ALA A 55 -4.77 -9.85 9.88
C ALA A 55 -4.55 -8.63 8.97
N ALA A 56 -4.18 -8.84 7.70
CA ALA A 56 -3.87 -7.80 6.73
C ALA A 56 -4.76 -7.86 5.47
N LEU A 57 -6.05 -8.15 5.63
CA LEU A 57 -7.03 -8.27 4.52
C LEU A 57 -7.18 -7.02 3.65
N GLY A 58 -6.65 -5.87 4.04
CA GLY A 58 -6.59 -4.65 3.24
C GLY A 58 -5.25 -4.38 2.55
N GLY A 59 -4.33 -5.35 2.60
CA GLY A 59 -2.96 -5.23 2.14
C GLY A 59 -2.01 -4.74 3.23
N ARG A 60 -0.77 -5.25 3.18
CA ARG A 60 0.33 -4.91 4.08
C ARG A 60 0.95 -3.56 3.72
N VAL A 61 1.34 -2.81 4.74
CA VAL A 61 2.04 -1.52 4.59
C VAL A 61 3.17 -1.41 5.61
N THR A 62 3.94 -2.49 5.70
CA THR A 62 5.08 -2.62 6.61
C THR A 62 6.37 -2.42 5.82
N ALA A 63 7.17 -1.43 6.20
CA ALA A 63 8.47 -1.13 5.59
C ALA A 63 9.62 -1.58 6.50
N ILE A 64 10.64 -2.20 5.92
CA ILE A 64 11.91 -2.47 6.58
C ILE A 64 12.78 -1.22 6.45
N LEU A 65 13.19 -0.69 7.60
CA LEU A 65 14.02 0.51 7.71
C LEU A 65 15.52 0.18 7.81
N GLY A 66 15.88 -1.02 8.26
CA GLY A 66 17.26 -1.47 8.36
C GLY A 66 17.45 -2.60 9.37
N ALA A 67 18.71 -2.85 9.77
CA ALA A 67 19.06 -3.85 10.77
C ALA A 67 18.98 -3.27 12.19
N GLY A 68 18.52 -4.09 13.13
CA GLY A 68 18.54 -3.81 14.57
C GLY A 68 19.16 -4.97 15.37
N PRO A 69 19.39 -4.79 16.68
CA PRO A 69 20.03 -5.81 17.53
C PRO A 69 19.18 -7.06 17.73
N ARG A 70 17.90 -7.02 17.33
CA ARG A 70 16.90 -8.09 17.46
C ARG A 70 16.33 -8.54 16.11
N GLY A 71 17.05 -8.25 15.02
CA GLY A 71 16.58 -8.46 13.65
C GLY A 71 16.14 -7.16 12.98
N PRO A 72 15.42 -7.26 11.84
CA PRO A 72 15.03 -6.11 11.04
C PRO A 72 14.21 -5.09 11.84
N VAL A 73 14.53 -3.82 11.67
CA VAL A 73 13.76 -2.68 12.16
C VAL A 73 12.65 -2.40 11.15
N THR A 74 11.41 -2.51 11.58
CA THR A 74 10.23 -2.30 10.74
C THR A 74 9.41 -1.10 11.22
N ALA A 75 8.69 -0.47 10.29
CA ALA A 75 7.60 0.46 10.56
C ALA A 75 6.33 -0.05 9.89
N ASP A 76 5.28 -0.26 10.67
CA ASP A 76 3.97 -0.68 10.18
C ASP A 76 3.05 0.55 10.11
N LEU A 77 2.80 1.07 8.92
CA LEU A 77 1.98 2.28 8.77
C LEU A 77 0.49 2.05 9.05
N ALA A 78 0.05 0.81 9.23
CA ALA A 78 -1.31 0.50 9.69
C ALA A 78 -1.38 0.44 11.22
N ALA A 79 -0.38 -0.14 11.87
CA ALA A 79 -0.37 -0.34 13.33
C ALA A 79 0.27 0.83 14.11
N ASP A 80 1.38 1.39 13.61
CA ASP A 80 2.15 2.45 14.28
C ASP A 80 1.57 3.85 14.03
N GLY A 81 0.66 3.97 13.06
CA GLY A 81 0.06 5.21 12.60
C GLY A 81 0.37 5.50 11.12
N PRO A 82 -0.46 6.31 10.45
CA PRO A 82 -0.45 6.43 8.98
C PRO A 82 0.73 7.23 8.42
N HIS A 83 1.64 7.72 9.27
CA HIS A 83 2.70 8.65 8.89
C HIS A 83 4.05 8.21 9.45
N LEU A 84 5.07 8.24 8.59
CA LEU A 84 6.48 8.06 8.94
C LEU A 84 7.24 9.32 8.57
N LEU A 85 7.85 9.97 9.57
CA LEU A 85 8.73 11.11 9.38
C LEU A 85 10.18 10.67 9.50
N VAL A 86 10.99 11.03 8.49
CA VAL A 86 12.43 10.74 8.47
C VAL A 86 13.19 12.06 8.38
N GLU A 87 13.96 12.35 9.42
CA GLU A 87 14.81 13.54 9.49
C GLU A 87 16.29 13.18 9.47
N GLY A 88 17.09 14.03 8.84
CA GLY A 88 18.54 13.89 8.82
C GLY A 88 19.19 15.01 8.00
N PRO A 89 20.42 15.43 8.36
CA PRO A 89 21.15 16.44 7.60
C PRO A 89 21.48 15.97 6.18
N SER A 90 21.84 16.89 5.29
CA SER A 90 22.35 16.55 3.95
C SER A 90 23.48 15.52 4.03
N GLY A 91 23.42 14.47 3.19
CA GLY A 91 24.39 13.37 3.20
C GLY A 91 24.14 12.28 4.27
N SER A 92 23.10 12.42 5.10
CA SER A 92 22.69 11.37 6.07
C SER A 92 22.15 10.10 5.41
N GLY A 93 21.80 10.15 4.12
CA GLY A 93 21.20 9.03 3.39
C GLY A 93 19.68 8.95 3.51
N ARG A 94 18.98 10.03 3.87
CA ARG A 94 17.51 10.10 3.89
C ARG A 94 16.88 9.59 2.59
N THR A 95 17.30 10.12 1.45
CA THR A 95 16.83 9.68 0.11
C THR A 95 17.04 8.19 -0.10
N GLU A 96 18.19 7.66 0.30
CA GLU A 96 18.49 6.23 0.17
C GLU A 96 17.60 5.37 1.07
N LEU A 97 17.31 5.84 2.29
CA LEU A 97 16.33 5.20 3.15
C LEU A 97 14.92 5.22 2.54
N LEU A 98 14.49 6.35 1.96
CA LEU A 98 13.18 6.43 1.29
C LEU A 98 13.09 5.49 0.09
N ARG A 99 14.15 5.36 -0.71
CA ARG A 99 14.22 4.37 -1.80
C ARG A 99 14.12 2.94 -1.27
N ALA A 100 14.82 2.64 -0.17
CA ALA A 100 14.72 1.34 0.49
C ALA A 100 13.30 1.08 1.05
N VAL A 101 12.62 2.09 1.57
CA VAL A 101 11.22 2.00 2.01
C VAL A 101 10.30 1.69 0.82
N VAL A 102 10.45 2.38 -0.31
CA VAL A 102 9.67 2.10 -1.54
C VAL A 102 9.88 0.65 -2.00
N ALA A 103 11.14 0.22 -2.09
CA ALA A 103 11.47 -1.15 -2.48
C ALA A 103 10.95 -2.19 -1.47
N SER A 104 11.02 -1.91 -0.17
CA SER A 104 10.50 -2.78 0.87
C SER A 104 8.99 -2.94 0.78
N LEU A 105 8.25 -1.85 0.59
CA LEU A 105 6.80 -1.86 0.46
C LEU A 105 6.37 -2.61 -0.81
N ALA A 106 7.06 -2.38 -1.93
CA ALA A 106 6.82 -3.08 -3.18
C ALA A 106 7.10 -4.60 -3.09
N ALA A 107 8.08 -5.00 -2.28
CA ALA A 107 8.36 -6.40 -2.01
C ALA A 107 7.36 -7.05 -1.03
N ALA A 108 6.71 -6.25 -0.18
CA ALA A 108 5.80 -6.73 0.85
C ALA A 108 4.36 -6.95 0.37
N GLU A 109 3.93 -6.21 -0.66
CA GLU A 109 2.55 -6.23 -1.14
C GLU A 109 2.48 -6.13 -2.67
N ARG A 110 1.43 -6.64 -3.31
CA ARG A 110 1.24 -6.63 -4.76
C ARG A 110 0.70 -5.28 -5.29
N PRO A 111 1.01 -4.88 -6.54
CA PRO A 111 0.70 -3.55 -7.07
C PRO A 111 -0.80 -3.23 -7.23
N ASP A 112 -1.68 -4.23 -7.29
CA ASP A 112 -3.14 -4.01 -7.28
C ASP A 112 -3.71 -3.77 -5.87
N ARG A 113 -2.89 -3.94 -4.83
CA ARG A 113 -3.26 -3.74 -3.41
C ARG A 113 -2.53 -2.58 -2.76
N LEU A 114 -1.44 -2.11 -3.37
CA LEU A 114 -0.65 -0.97 -2.91
C LEU A 114 -0.24 -0.09 -4.10
N GLY A 115 -0.67 1.17 -4.06
CA GLY A 115 -0.17 2.24 -4.94
C GLY A 115 0.80 3.16 -4.21
N ILE A 116 1.82 3.63 -4.92
CA ILE A 116 2.85 4.54 -4.40
C ILE A 116 2.91 5.79 -5.27
N VAL A 117 2.92 6.97 -4.63
CA VAL A 117 3.17 8.27 -5.26
C VAL A 117 4.48 8.80 -4.72
N LEU A 118 5.36 9.23 -5.61
CA LEU A 118 6.67 9.81 -5.27
C LEU A 118 6.63 11.33 -5.47
N VAL A 119 7.18 12.07 -4.51
CA VAL A 119 7.29 13.52 -4.56
C VAL A 119 8.71 13.94 -4.21
N ASP A 120 9.44 14.51 -5.16
CA ASP A 120 10.76 15.10 -4.92
C ASP A 120 10.61 16.60 -4.58
N GLY A 121 10.96 16.97 -3.35
CA GLY A 121 10.82 18.33 -2.84
C GLY A 121 11.89 19.30 -3.31
N ARG A 122 13.10 18.81 -3.59
CA ARG A 122 14.10 19.54 -4.36
C ARG A 122 14.07 18.99 -5.77
N GLY A 123 13.67 19.82 -6.74
CA GLY A 123 13.73 19.43 -8.15
C GLY A 123 15.15 18.98 -8.52
N ALA A 124 15.27 18.09 -9.52
CA ALA A 124 16.56 17.60 -10.00
C ALA A 124 17.51 18.80 -10.25
N PRO A 125 18.67 18.89 -9.57
CA PRO A 125 19.53 20.05 -9.74
C PRO A 125 20.14 20.03 -11.14
N ALA A 126 20.25 21.21 -11.74
CA ALA A 126 20.79 21.43 -13.08
C ALA A 126 22.25 20.97 -13.24
N THR A 127 22.97 20.75 -12.14
CA THR A 127 24.37 20.34 -12.10
C THR A 127 24.61 19.31 -10.99
N GLY A 128 24.44 18.03 -11.31
CA GLY A 128 25.11 16.94 -10.58
C GLY A 128 24.50 16.46 -9.25
N GLY A 129 23.19 16.60 -9.03
CA GLY A 129 22.52 15.92 -7.92
C GLY A 129 21.97 14.57 -8.31
N GLY A 130 21.99 13.63 -7.35
CA GLY A 130 21.50 12.27 -7.54
C GLY A 130 20.03 12.22 -7.99
N GLU A 131 19.63 11.08 -8.56
CA GLU A 131 18.32 10.90 -9.20
C GLU A 131 17.09 10.99 -8.26
N GLY A 132 17.24 11.41 -6.99
CA GLY A 132 16.13 11.54 -6.04
C GLY A 132 15.30 10.26 -5.93
N LEU A 133 13.98 10.39 -5.87
CA LEU A 133 13.07 9.24 -5.94
C LEU A 133 12.81 8.76 -7.37
N ARG A 134 13.26 9.46 -8.41
CA ARG A 134 13.04 9.10 -9.82
C ARG A 134 13.55 7.69 -10.16
N VAL A 135 14.60 7.21 -9.51
CA VAL A 135 15.11 5.83 -9.70
C VAL A 135 14.06 4.75 -9.36
N CYS A 136 13.05 5.09 -8.57
CA CYS A 136 11.99 4.16 -8.19
C CYS A 136 10.81 4.14 -9.18
N THR A 137 10.81 4.93 -10.26
CA THR A 137 9.67 4.97 -11.20
C THR A 137 9.44 3.67 -11.96
N ASP A 138 10.46 2.81 -12.06
CA ASP A 138 10.35 1.51 -12.72
C ASP A 138 9.67 0.45 -11.84
N VAL A 139 9.36 0.78 -10.58
CA VAL A 139 8.61 -0.10 -9.67
C VAL A 139 7.13 -0.11 -10.08
N PRO A 140 6.48 -1.27 -10.27
CA PRO A 140 5.12 -1.35 -10.80
C PRO A 140 4.04 -0.74 -9.88
N HIS A 141 4.35 -0.55 -8.59
CA HIS A 141 3.49 0.11 -7.61
C HIS A 141 3.47 1.63 -7.77
N VAL A 142 4.50 2.21 -8.39
CA VAL A 142 4.63 3.66 -8.51
C VAL A 142 3.74 4.16 -9.63
N THR A 143 2.66 4.84 -9.27
CA THR A 143 1.67 5.34 -10.23
C THR A 143 1.94 6.77 -10.68
N THR A 144 2.70 7.53 -9.88
CA THR A 144 2.93 8.95 -10.12
C THR A 144 4.24 9.39 -9.50
N HIS A 145 5.01 10.17 -10.25
CA HIS A 145 6.18 10.90 -9.77
C HIS A 145 5.96 12.39 -9.99
N LEU A 146 6.21 13.18 -8.96
CA LEU A 146 6.05 14.63 -8.95
C LEU A 146 7.35 15.28 -8.52
N SER A 147 7.63 16.42 -9.12
CA SER A 147 8.76 17.26 -8.76
C SER A 147 8.24 18.64 -8.34
N ALA A 148 8.82 19.20 -7.27
CA ALA A 148 8.46 20.51 -6.77
C ALA A 148 8.62 21.64 -7.81
N ASN A 149 9.41 21.43 -8.86
CA ASN A 149 9.60 22.38 -9.96
C ASN A 149 8.42 22.43 -10.95
N ASP A 150 7.44 21.52 -10.85
CA ASP A 150 6.21 21.53 -11.65
C ASP A 150 4.98 21.86 -10.78
N PRO A 151 4.69 23.15 -10.55
CA PRO A 151 3.58 23.55 -9.69
C PRO A 151 2.20 23.29 -10.30
N VAL A 152 2.09 23.12 -11.62
CA VAL A 152 0.82 22.80 -12.27
C VAL A 152 0.46 21.36 -11.94
N ARG A 153 1.37 20.42 -12.20
CA ARG A 153 1.17 19.00 -11.84
C ARG A 153 0.95 18.80 -10.35
N MET A 154 1.66 19.55 -9.50
CA MET A 154 1.44 19.47 -8.06
C MET A 154 0.00 19.83 -7.68
N ARG A 155 -0.54 20.93 -8.23
CA ARG A 155 -1.92 21.35 -7.99
C ARG A 155 -2.94 20.33 -8.50
N GLU A 156 -2.76 19.84 -9.72
CA GLU A 156 -3.62 18.82 -10.32
C GLU A 156 -3.61 17.53 -9.49
N PHE A 157 -2.43 17.12 -9.01
CA PHE A 157 -2.29 15.97 -8.14
C PHE A 157 -3.05 16.15 -6.83
N ALA A 158 -2.91 17.28 -6.14
CA ALA A 158 -3.62 17.47 -4.88
C ALA A 158 -5.13 17.59 -5.04
N GLN A 159 -5.61 18.17 -6.15
CA GLN A 159 -7.04 18.13 -6.48
C GLN A 159 -7.50 16.69 -6.69
N SER A 160 -6.73 15.89 -7.42
CA SER A 160 -7.02 14.47 -7.66
C SER A 160 -6.97 13.64 -6.37
N LEU A 161 -5.97 13.88 -5.51
CA LEU A 161 -5.83 13.23 -4.21
C LEU A 161 -7.01 13.59 -3.29
N SER A 162 -7.41 14.86 -3.25
CA SER A 162 -8.56 15.31 -2.47
C SER A 162 -9.86 14.65 -2.94
N ALA A 163 -10.06 14.55 -4.26
CA ALA A 163 -11.20 13.85 -4.85
C ALA A 163 -11.18 12.35 -4.53
N GLU A 164 -10.00 11.72 -4.59
CA GLU A 164 -9.82 10.32 -4.24
C GLU A 164 -10.10 10.07 -2.76
N LEU A 165 -9.59 10.88 -1.84
CA LEU A 165 -9.88 10.78 -0.42
C LEU A 165 -11.38 10.92 -0.13
N LYS A 166 -12.06 11.85 -0.80
CA LYS A 166 -13.52 12.00 -0.70
C LYS A 166 -14.26 10.76 -1.20
N ARG A 167 -13.88 10.24 -2.37
CA ARG A 167 -14.45 9.00 -2.93
C ARG A 167 -14.26 7.82 -1.97
N ARG A 168 -13.08 7.70 -1.34
CA ARG A 168 -12.80 6.66 -0.35
C ARG A 168 -13.65 6.82 0.90
N ALA A 169 -13.81 8.04 1.40
CA ALA A 169 -14.67 8.30 2.55
C ALA A 169 -16.13 7.91 2.26
N GLU A 170 -16.65 8.22 1.06
CA GLU A 170 -17.98 7.80 0.62
C GLU A 170 -18.12 6.28 0.52
N LEU A 171 -17.08 5.56 0.07
CA LEU A 171 -17.07 4.10 -0.02
C LEU A 171 -16.96 3.38 1.33
N LEU A 172 -16.15 3.92 2.24
CA LEU A 172 -15.96 3.37 3.58
C LEU A 172 -17.17 3.65 4.47
N GLY A 173 -17.84 4.78 4.25
CA GLY A 173 -19.03 5.17 5.01
C GLY A 173 -18.72 5.33 6.49
N ARG A 174 -19.24 4.42 7.32
CA ARG A 174 -19.00 4.41 8.78
C ARG A 174 -17.92 3.43 9.21
N SER A 175 -17.50 2.53 8.32
CA SER A 175 -16.49 1.53 8.61
C SER A 175 -15.10 2.11 8.42
N ASP A 176 -14.14 1.60 9.19
CA ASP A 176 -12.74 1.87 8.90
C ASP A 176 -12.23 0.99 7.75
N PHE A 177 -10.99 1.24 7.32
CA PHE A 177 -10.38 0.52 6.20
C PHE A 177 -10.26 -0.98 6.46
N ALA A 178 -9.90 -1.39 7.69
CA ALA A 178 -9.69 -2.79 8.03
C ALA A 178 -11.02 -3.55 8.11
N GLU A 179 -12.02 -2.94 8.74
CA GLU A 179 -13.39 -3.47 8.82
C GLU A 179 -14.00 -3.62 7.42
N TRP A 180 -13.85 -2.62 6.56
CA TRP A 180 -14.36 -2.65 5.19
C TRP A 180 -13.80 -3.83 4.38
N HIS A 181 -12.48 -4.04 4.44
CA HIS A 181 -11.84 -5.18 3.76
C HIS A 181 -12.22 -6.52 4.39
N THR A 182 -12.38 -6.59 5.70
CA THR A 182 -12.83 -7.80 6.41
C THR A 182 -14.24 -8.20 5.98
N GLY A 183 -15.18 -7.26 6.00
CA GLY A 183 -16.56 -7.50 5.58
C GLY A 183 -16.66 -7.92 4.12
N ARG A 184 -15.80 -7.36 3.25
CA ARG A 184 -15.74 -7.72 1.84
C ARG A 184 -15.24 -9.15 1.64
N GLU A 185 -14.16 -9.55 2.29
CA GLU A 185 -13.63 -10.91 2.09
C GLU A 185 -14.56 -11.99 2.62
N LEU A 186 -15.25 -11.73 3.73
CA LEU A 186 -16.31 -12.62 4.19
C LEU A 186 -17.44 -12.74 3.16
N SER A 187 -17.85 -11.62 2.57
CA SER A 187 -18.88 -11.59 1.53
C SER A 187 -18.46 -12.37 0.28
N ASP A 188 -17.23 -12.18 -0.20
CA ASP A 188 -16.69 -12.85 -1.38
C ASP A 188 -16.57 -14.37 -1.14
N ARG A 189 -16.13 -14.80 0.06
CA ARG A 189 -16.12 -16.21 0.47
C ARG A 189 -17.52 -16.83 0.52
N MET A 190 -18.51 -16.12 1.08
CA MET A 190 -19.90 -16.60 1.13
C MET A 190 -20.50 -16.78 -0.28
N VAL A 191 -20.20 -15.87 -1.21
CA VAL A 191 -20.63 -15.96 -2.61
C VAL A 191 -19.98 -17.16 -3.30
N ALA A 192 -18.68 -17.39 -3.08
CA ALA A 192 -17.95 -18.53 -3.63
C ALA A 192 -18.51 -19.87 -3.13
N GLN A 193 -18.76 -19.99 -1.82
CA GLN A 193 -19.36 -21.20 -1.22
C GLN A 193 -20.76 -21.49 -1.79
N ARG A 194 -21.61 -20.46 -1.92
CA ARG A 194 -22.95 -20.62 -2.51
C ARG A 194 -22.90 -21.09 -3.97
N THR A 195 -21.93 -20.59 -4.73
CA THR A 195 -21.73 -20.95 -6.14
C THR A 195 -21.17 -22.37 -6.28
N ALA A 196 -20.29 -22.80 -5.37
CA ALA A 196 -19.80 -24.17 -5.32
C ALA A 196 -20.92 -25.15 -4.96
N ALA A 197 -21.75 -24.83 -3.96
CA ALA A 197 -22.89 -25.63 -3.55
C ALA A 197 -23.94 -25.77 -4.66
N SER A 198 -24.23 -24.70 -5.41
CA SER A 198 -25.18 -24.77 -6.52
C SER A 198 -24.65 -25.58 -7.71
N ARG A 199 -23.34 -25.55 -7.99
CA ARG A 199 -22.70 -26.41 -8.99
C ARG A 199 -22.72 -27.88 -8.58
N ALA A 200 -22.49 -28.18 -7.31
CA ALA A 200 -22.56 -29.54 -6.79
C ALA A 200 -23.99 -30.12 -6.86
N ALA A 201 -25.01 -29.30 -6.57
CA ALA A 201 -26.41 -29.70 -6.71
C ALA A 201 -26.82 -29.96 -8.17
N GLY A 202 -26.34 -29.16 -9.12
CA GLY A 202 -26.60 -29.37 -10.55
C GLY A 202 -25.87 -30.56 -11.19
N ALA A 203 -24.80 -31.06 -10.57
CA ALA A 203 -24.07 -32.24 -11.03
C ALA A 203 -24.68 -33.57 -10.52
N GLY A 204 -25.61 -33.53 -9.57
CA GLY A 204 -26.24 -34.71 -8.95
C GLY A 204 -27.48 -35.27 -9.67
N GLU A 205 -27.99 -34.64 -10.72
CA GLU A 205 -29.28 -34.99 -11.35
C GLU A 205 -29.17 -35.63 -12.76
N HIS A 206 -28.02 -36.19 -13.15
CA HIS A 206 -27.89 -36.91 -14.43
C HIS A 206 -27.66 -38.42 -14.24
N ASN A 207 -28.52 -39.09 -13.46
CA ASN A 207 -28.71 -40.53 -13.59
C ASN A 207 -30.12 -40.92 -13.14
N GLY A 208 -31.07 -40.95 -14.08
CA GLY A 208 -32.47 -41.27 -13.79
C GLY A 208 -33.35 -41.03 -15.02
N ASP A 209 -33.28 -41.95 -15.97
CA ASP A 209 -34.22 -42.09 -17.08
C ASP A 209 -35.64 -42.38 -16.55
N LEU A 210 -36.66 -41.74 -17.13
CA LEU A 210 -37.99 -42.27 -17.47
C LEU A 210 -39.03 -41.14 -17.72
N ASP A 211 -39.74 -41.29 -18.85
CA ASP A 211 -40.73 -40.43 -19.50
C ASP A 211 -41.87 -39.84 -18.63
N THR A 212 -42.26 -38.58 -18.90
CA THR A 212 -43.59 -38.00 -18.60
C THR A 212 -43.88 -36.80 -19.55
N PRO A 213 -45.11 -36.63 -20.10
CA PRO A 213 -45.36 -35.85 -21.32
C PRO A 213 -45.49 -34.32 -21.10
N PRO A 214 -45.50 -33.49 -22.18
CA PRO A 214 -45.35 -32.05 -22.05
C PRO A 214 -46.71 -31.39 -21.76
N SER A 215 -46.94 -30.98 -20.51
CA SER A 215 -48.03 -30.06 -20.17
C SER A 215 -47.53 -28.65 -19.97
N SER A 216 -48.03 -27.79 -20.85
CA SER A 216 -47.98 -26.34 -20.86
C SER A 216 -48.24 -25.70 -19.50
N THR A 217 -47.30 -24.88 -19.04
CA THR A 217 -47.52 -23.46 -18.73
C THR A 217 -46.17 -22.84 -18.41
N LEU A 218 -45.60 -22.12 -19.37
CA LEU A 218 -44.46 -21.24 -19.17
C LEU A 218 -44.89 -20.11 -18.22
N ARG A 219 -44.77 -20.33 -16.91
CA ARG A 219 -44.66 -19.22 -15.97
C ARG A 219 -43.28 -18.59 -16.19
N LEU A 220 -43.26 -17.55 -17.02
CA LEU A 220 -42.17 -16.59 -17.05
C LEU A 220 -42.01 -16.03 -15.63
N ARG A 221 -41.10 -16.61 -14.85
CA ARG A 221 -40.50 -15.88 -13.74
C ARG A 221 -39.87 -14.64 -14.38
N PRO A 222 -40.09 -13.42 -13.84
CA PRO A 222 -39.28 -12.29 -14.25
C PRO A 222 -37.85 -12.74 -14.04
N GLY A 223 -37.06 -12.74 -15.11
CA GLY A 223 -35.62 -12.95 -15.00
C GLY A 223 -35.14 -11.86 -14.06
N ALA A 224 -34.91 -12.21 -12.80
CA ALA A 224 -34.20 -11.35 -11.89
C ALA A 224 -32.89 -11.11 -12.62
N ASP A 225 -32.72 -9.88 -13.11
CA ASP A 225 -31.48 -9.40 -13.69
C ASP A 225 -30.38 -9.99 -12.84
N ARG A 226 -29.59 -10.90 -13.44
CA ARG A 226 -28.31 -11.29 -12.88
C ARG A 226 -27.54 -9.98 -12.88
N ARG A 227 -27.72 -9.23 -11.80
CA ARG A 227 -26.89 -8.11 -11.41
C ARG A 227 -25.54 -8.79 -11.29
N LYS A 228 -24.76 -8.78 -12.38
CA LYS A 228 -23.34 -9.04 -12.33
C LYS A 228 -22.91 -8.23 -11.14
N THR A 229 -22.53 -8.90 -10.05
CA THR A 229 -21.87 -8.26 -8.93
C THR A 229 -20.63 -7.66 -9.56
N VAL A 230 -20.74 -6.41 -10.01
CA VAL A 230 -19.61 -5.62 -10.45
C VAL A 230 -18.71 -5.65 -9.24
N ALA A 231 -17.60 -6.38 -9.33
CA ALA A 231 -16.64 -6.47 -8.26
C ALA A 231 -16.38 -5.02 -7.82
N ALA A 232 -16.68 -4.71 -6.56
CA ALA A 232 -16.53 -3.36 -6.06
C ALA A 232 -15.10 -2.88 -6.39
N PRO A 233 -14.92 -1.62 -6.81
CA PRO A 233 -13.62 -1.14 -7.24
C PRO A 233 -12.57 -1.44 -6.16
N PRO A 234 -11.37 -1.91 -6.53
CA PRO A 234 -10.34 -2.20 -5.56
C PRO A 234 -10.04 -0.93 -4.76
N LEU A 235 -9.87 -1.09 -3.44
CA LEU A 235 -9.50 -0.01 -2.53
C LEU A 235 -8.07 -0.28 -2.04
N PRO A 236 -7.05 -0.13 -2.90
CA PRO A 236 -5.66 -0.38 -2.52
C PRO A 236 -5.19 0.65 -1.49
N ARG A 237 -4.21 0.26 -0.68
CA ARG A 237 -3.42 1.21 0.12
C ARG A 237 -2.80 2.24 -0.83
N LEU A 238 -2.73 3.49 -0.39
CA LEU A 238 -2.05 4.57 -1.10
C LEU A 238 -0.98 5.12 -0.18
N VAL A 239 0.28 5.05 -0.60
CA VAL A 239 1.43 5.61 0.13
C VAL A 239 2.01 6.76 -0.68
N VAL A 240 2.12 7.93 -0.05
CA VAL A 240 2.79 9.10 -0.64
C VAL A 240 4.16 9.23 0.02
N VAL A 241 5.23 9.05 -0.76
CA VAL A 241 6.61 9.19 -0.32
C VAL A 241 7.13 10.53 -0.77
N VAL A 242 7.52 11.36 0.19
CA VAL A 242 7.99 12.72 -0.03
C VAL A 242 9.43 12.83 0.41
N ASP A 243 10.35 13.09 -0.53
CA ASP A 243 11.72 13.50 -0.19
C ASP A 243 11.80 15.04 -0.13
N ASP A 244 12.73 15.55 0.67
CA ASP A 244 12.91 17.00 0.91
C ASP A 244 11.61 17.71 1.29
N LEU A 245 10.83 17.13 2.21
CA LEU A 245 9.59 17.73 2.71
C LEU A 245 9.80 19.17 3.20
N ASP A 246 10.95 19.44 3.84
CA ASP A 246 11.38 20.77 4.28
C ASP A 246 11.43 21.78 3.13
N ALA A 247 11.91 21.37 1.97
CA ALA A 247 11.98 22.22 0.77
C ALA A 247 10.60 22.47 0.16
N LEU A 248 9.65 21.53 0.30
CA LEU A 248 8.27 21.73 -0.16
C LEU A 248 7.51 22.71 0.73
N VAL A 249 7.68 22.62 2.04
CA VAL A 249 6.85 23.40 2.97
C VAL A 249 7.40 24.79 3.27
N SER A 250 8.68 25.05 2.96
CA SER A 250 9.37 26.32 3.17
C SER A 250 9.35 27.24 1.93
N PRO A 251 9.22 28.57 2.09
CA PRO A 251 8.87 29.31 3.31
C PRO A 251 7.42 29.06 3.77
N ALA A 252 7.13 29.51 4.99
CA ALA A 252 5.83 29.32 5.63
C ALA A 252 4.65 29.80 4.78
N LEU A 253 3.47 29.23 5.04
CA LEU A 253 2.20 29.64 4.44
C LEU A 253 2.02 31.17 4.48
N GLY A 254 1.77 31.79 3.33
CA GLY A 254 1.55 33.23 3.21
C GLY A 254 2.81 34.09 3.04
N SER A 255 4.02 33.51 3.12
CA SER A 255 5.25 34.26 2.86
C SER A 255 5.43 34.60 1.36
N PRO A 256 5.82 35.84 1.01
CA PRO A 256 6.22 36.16 -0.36
C PRO A 256 7.44 35.31 -0.74
N GLY A 257 7.31 34.47 -1.77
CA GLY A 257 8.37 33.55 -2.21
C GLY A 257 8.11 32.07 -1.94
N ARG A 258 6.96 31.68 -1.38
CA ARG A 258 6.60 30.26 -1.27
C ARG A 258 6.46 29.62 -2.66
N PRO A 259 7.16 28.49 -2.95
CA PRO A 259 6.96 27.79 -4.20
C PRO A 259 5.50 27.39 -4.33
N ALA A 260 4.93 27.52 -5.53
CA ALA A 260 3.51 27.22 -5.76
C ALA A 260 3.16 25.76 -5.41
N ALA A 261 4.13 24.83 -5.46
CA ALA A 261 4.00 23.46 -4.97
C ALA A 261 3.80 23.36 -3.45
N GLY A 262 4.43 24.23 -2.64
CA GLY A 262 4.27 24.25 -1.19
C GLY A 262 2.89 24.68 -0.73
N SER A 263 2.25 25.58 -1.47
CA SER A 263 0.86 26.04 -1.22
C SER A 263 -0.20 24.95 -1.40
N VAL A 264 0.18 23.81 -1.98
CA VAL A 264 -0.70 22.69 -2.29
C VAL A 264 -0.74 21.66 -1.16
N MET A 265 0.31 21.56 -0.36
CA MET A 265 0.37 20.74 0.85
C MET A 265 -0.40 21.49 1.96
N ARG A 266 -1.70 21.21 2.10
CA ARG A 266 -2.57 21.69 3.17
C ARG A 266 -2.89 20.56 4.13
#